data_AF-A0A937X321-F1
#
_entry.id   AF-A0A937X321-F1
#
_cell.length_a   1.000
_cell.length_b   1.000
_cell.length_c   1.000
_cell.angle_alpha   90.00
_cell.angle_beta   90.00
_cell.angle_gamma   90.00
#
_symmetry.space_group_name_H-M   'P 1'
#
loop_
_entity.id
_entity.type
_entity.pdbx_description
1 polymer ?
#
loop_
_entity_poly.entity_id
_entity_poly.type
_entity_poly.pdbx_seq_one_letter_code
_entity_poly.pdbx_strand_id
1 'polypeptide(L)' 'QRTGRGMALEDLKGIGDRIRVRQPQRRLQHSWAFYQLRSFIEYKARLSGVMVVAVDPRNTSRTCPVCGHCEKANRRSQW' A
#
# COMPACT_ATOMS: atom_id res chain seq x y z
N GLN A 1 -3.58 28.11 1.18
CA GLN A 1 -4.45 27.42 0.20
C GLN A 1 -4.17 25.93 0.30
N ARG A 2 -5.16 25.10 0.66
CA ARG A 2 -5.00 23.63 0.60
C ARG A 2 -5.01 23.28 -0.88
N THR A 3 -3.87 22.88 -1.43
CA THR A 3 -3.87 22.25 -2.75
C THR A 3 -4.85 21.07 -2.63
N GLY A 4 -5.80 20.91 -3.56
CA GLY A 4 -6.73 19.77 -3.56
C GLY A 4 -6.05 18.42 -3.84
N ARG A 5 -4.77 18.29 -3.47
CA ARG A 5 -3.85 17.20 -3.80
C ARG A 5 -3.43 16.54 -2.49
N GLY A 6 -3.72 15.25 -2.38
CA GLY A 6 -3.32 14.41 -1.26
C GLY A 6 -3.00 13.01 -1.78
N MET A 7 -2.14 12.29 -1.07
CA MET A 7 -1.77 10.91 -1.38
C MET A 7 -2.25 9.99 -0.26
N ALA A 8 -2.81 8.85 -0.61
CA ALA A 8 -3.10 7.77 0.32
C ALA A 8 -2.10 6.63 0.07
N LEU A 9 -1.43 6.17 1.13
CA LEU A 9 -0.50 5.04 1.09
C LEU A 9 -0.96 3.96 2.06
N GLU A 10 -0.87 2.70 1.66
CA GLU A 10 -1.19 1.58 2.56
C GLU A 10 -0.14 1.44 3.67
N ASP A 11 -0.58 1.17 4.91
CA ASP A 11 0.31 0.78 5.99
C ASP A 11 0.63 -0.72 5.92
N LEU A 12 1.71 -1.04 5.21
CA LEU A 12 2.20 -2.42 5.03
C LEU A 12 3.12 -2.89 6.16
N LYS A 13 3.14 -2.22 7.33
CA LYS A 13 3.96 -2.64 8.46
C LYS A 13 3.64 -4.08 8.88
N GLY A 14 4.67 -4.92 8.97
CA GLY A 14 4.52 -6.33 9.37
C GLY A 14 3.80 -7.20 8.34
N ILE A 15 3.76 -6.81 7.06
CA ILE A 15 3.22 -7.66 5.99
C ILE A 15 4.06 -8.93 5.79
N GLY A 16 5.39 -8.84 5.94
CA GLY A 16 6.31 -9.97 5.77
C GLY A 16 6.09 -11.09 6.80
N ASP A 17 5.63 -10.76 8.01
CA ASP A 17 5.36 -11.74 9.07
C ASP A 17 4.01 -12.45 8.87
N ARG A 18 3.06 -11.78 8.18
CA ARG A 18 1.68 -12.25 8.01
C ARG A 18 1.50 -13.16 6.79
N ILE A 19 2.33 -13.04 5.77
CA ILE A 19 2.16 -13.77 4.51
C ILE A 19 2.97 -15.07 4.51
N ARG A 20 2.29 -16.19 4.25
CA ARG A 20 2.94 -17.47 3.93
C ARG A 20 3.18 -17.56 2.42
N VAL A 21 4.37 -17.16 1.97
CA VAL A 21 4.83 -17.31 0.59
C VAL A 21 5.83 -18.44 0.41
N ARG A 22 5.84 -19.04 -0.80
CA ARG A 22 6.86 -19.99 -1.25
C ARG A 22 8.24 -19.31 -1.28
N GLN A 23 9.30 -20.09 -1.11
CA GLN A 23 10.66 -19.57 -0.94
C GLN A 23 11.13 -18.54 -2.00
N PRO A 24 10.85 -18.68 -3.31
CA PRO A 24 11.26 -17.68 -4.30
C PRO A 24 10.52 -16.34 -4.17
N GLN A 25 9.22 -16.36 -3.84
CA GLN A 25 8.43 -15.14 -3.59
C GLN A 25 8.83 -14.45 -2.29
N ARG A 26 9.28 -15.21 -1.29
CA ARG A 26 9.76 -14.66 -0.01
C ARG A 26 10.91 -13.67 -0.22
N ARG A 27 11.90 -14.01 -1.05
CA ARG A 27 13.03 -13.11 -1.33
C ARG A 27 12.57 -11.81 -1.99
N LEU A 28 11.62 -11.88 -2.92
CA LEU A 28 11.06 -10.69 -3.58
C LEU A 28 10.32 -9.81 -2.57
N GLN A 29 9.44 -10.38 -1.73
CA GLN A 29 8.70 -9.63 -0.72
C GLN A 29 9.60 -8.97 0.32
N HIS A 30 10.64 -9.65 0.81
CA HIS A 30 11.59 -9.05 1.77
C HIS A 30 12.62 -8.11 1.12
N SER A 31 12.83 -8.20 -0.20
CA SER A 31 13.72 -7.26 -0.92
C SER A 31 13.11 -5.88 -1.12
N TRP A 32 11.77 -5.76 -1.02
CA TRP A 32 11.09 -4.49 -1.17
C TRP A 32 11.12 -3.68 0.13
N ALA A 33 11.83 -2.55 0.11
CA ALA A 33 11.93 -1.63 1.24
C ALA A 33 10.68 -0.70 1.34
N PHE A 34 9.50 -1.28 1.56
CA PHE A 34 8.22 -0.54 1.66
C PHE A 34 8.31 0.64 2.64
N TYR A 35 8.96 0.42 3.78
CA TYR A 35 9.17 1.46 4.79
C TYR A 35 10.04 2.62 4.29
N GLN A 36 11.11 2.31 3.55
CA GLN A 36 11.99 3.33 2.99
C GLN A 36 11.28 4.14 1.90
N LEU A 37 10.54 3.47 1.01
CA LEU A 37 9.75 4.15 -0.02
C LEU A 37 8.71 5.09 0.60
N ARG A 38 7.95 4.61 1.60
CA ARG A 38 6.99 5.43 2.34
C ARG A 38 7.66 6.65 2.96
N SER A 39 8.80 6.45 3.65
CA SER A 39 9.55 7.53 4.29
C SER A 39 9.99 8.58 3.26
N PHE A 40 10.41 8.14 2.07
CA PHE A 40 10.79 9.03 0.97
C PHE A 40 9.62 9.85 0.41
N ILE A 41 8.46 9.22 0.24
CA ILE A 41 7.26 9.91 -0.22
C ILE A 41 6.82 10.93 0.83
N GLU A 42 6.76 10.54 2.10
CA GLU A 42 6.30 11.40 3.19
C GLU A 42 7.16 12.66 3.34
N TYR A 43 8.50 12.53 3.32
CA TYR A 43 9.34 13.71 3.45
C TYR A 43 9.20 14.64 2.24
N LYS A 44 9.16 14.11 1.01
CA LYS A 44 9.02 14.93 -0.22
C LYS A 44 7.65 15.61 -0.29
N ALA A 45 6.59 14.89 0.10
CA ALA A 45 5.25 15.42 0.17
C ALA A 45 5.16 16.55 1.20
N ARG A 46 5.78 16.38 2.38
CA ARG A 46 5.88 17.43 3.40
C ARG A 46 6.58 18.68 2.87
N LEU A 47 7.70 18.53 2.15
CA LEU A 47 8.40 19.64 1.51
C LEU A 47 7.55 20.36 0.44
N SER A 48 6.66 19.62 -0.23
CA SER A 48 5.78 20.14 -1.28
C SER A 48 4.41 20.62 -0.76
N GLY A 49 4.18 20.57 0.56
CA GLY A 49 2.89 20.91 1.17
C GLY A 49 1.73 19.96 0.79
N VAL A 50 2.04 18.73 0.37
CA VAL A 50 1.06 17.69 0.02
C VAL A 50 0.80 16.79 1.22
N MET A 51 -0.47 16.54 1.53
CA MET A 51 -0.87 15.65 2.61
C MET A 51 -0.71 14.18 2.21
N VAL A 52 -0.11 13.37 3.07
CA VAL A 52 -0.03 11.91 2.93
C VAL A 52 -0.79 11.27 4.08
N VAL A 53 -1.68 10.33 3.77
CA VAL A 53 -2.48 9.58 4.75
C VAL A 53 -2.15 8.11 4.65
N ALA A 54 -1.88 7.47 5.79
CA ALA A 54 -1.74 6.02 5.86
C ALA A 54 -3.14 5.37 5.96
N VAL A 55 -3.41 4.36 5.14
CA VAL A 55 -4.69 3.63 5.12
C VAL A 55 -4.49 2.16 5.48
N ASP A 56 -5.50 1.54 6.11
CA ASP A 56 -5.48 0.11 6.42
C ASP A 56 -5.46 -0.70 5.10
N PRO A 57 -4.46 -1.58 4.88
CA PRO A 57 -4.40 -2.42 3.67
C PRO A 57 -5.48 -3.50 3.60
N ARG A 58 -6.31 -3.66 4.64
CA ARG A 58 -7.36 -4.68 4.66
C ARG A 58 -8.39 -4.42 3.55
N ASN A 59 -8.54 -5.41 2.67
CA ASN A 59 -9.49 -5.42 1.56
C ASN A 59 -9.28 -4.36 0.46
N THR A 60 -8.32 -3.46 0.57
CA THR A 60 -8.02 -2.46 -0.48
C THR A 60 -7.69 -3.12 -1.82
N SER A 61 -7.02 -4.27 -1.80
CA SER A 61 -6.71 -5.08 -3.00
C SER A 61 -7.88 -5.90 -3.57
N ARG A 62 -9.04 -5.90 -2.89
CA ARG A 62 -10.25 -6.68 -3.25
C ARG A 62 -11.50 -5.83 -3.38
N THR A 63 -11.47 -4.58 -2.96
CA THR A 63 -12.58 -3.65 -3.12
C THR A 63 -12.54 -3.07 -4.52
N CYS A 64 -13.64 -3.18 -5.26
CA CYS A 64 -13.77 -2.55 -6.57
C CYS A 64 -13.71 -1.02 -6.43
N PRO A 65 -12.81 -0.32 -7.14
CA PRO A 65 -12.70 1.14 -7.05
C PRO A 65 -13.89 1.87 -7.68
N VAL A 66 -14.70 1.19 -8.50
CA VAL A 66 -15.85 1.78 -9.19
C VAL A 66 -17.12 1.67 -8.35
N CYS A 67 -17.42 0.49 -7.81
CA CYS A 67 -18.69 0.22 -7.13
C CYS A 67 -18.55 -0.04 -5.63
N GLY A 68 -17.34 -0.13 -5.08
CA GLY A 68 -17.10 -0.40 -3.65
C GLY A 68 -17.40 -1.84 -3.21
N HIS A 69 -17.86 -2.71 -4.11
CA HIS A 69 -18.11 -4.12 -3.78
C HIS A 69 -16.79 -4.83 -3.46
N CYS A 70 -16.74 -5.55 -2.34
CA CYS A 70 -15.57 -6.29 -1.89
C CYS A 70 -15.84 -7.80 -1.92
N GLU A 71 -15.21 -8.49 -2.88
CA GLU A 71 -15.27 -9.94 -3.00
C GLU A 71 -13.89 -10.55 -3.23
N LYS A 72 -13.75 -11.86 -2.97
CA LYS A 72 -12.46 -12.56 -3.20
C LYS A 72 -12.10 -12.61 -4.69
N ALA A 73 -13.09 -12.72 -5.58
CA ALA A 73 -12.89 -12.84 -7.02
C ALA A 73 -12.41 -11.53 -7.68
N ASN A 74 -12.64 -10.38 -7.05
CA ASN A 74 -12.14 -9.08 -7.53
C ASN A 74 -10.61 -9.05 -7.67
N ARG A 75 -9.88 -9.81 -6.84
CA ARG A 75 -8.42 -9.92 -6.96
C ARG A 75 -8.07 -11.01 -7.98
N ARG A 76 -7.91 -10.59 -9.24
CA ARG A 76 -7.62 -11.46 -10.40
C ARG A 76 -6.34 -12.29 -10.27
N SER A 77 -5.37 -11.83 -9.47
CA SER A 77 -4.08 -12.54 -9.29
C SER A 77 -3.47 -12.33 -7.91
N GLN A 78 -2.75 -13.34 -7.42
CA GLN A 78 -2.12 -13.42 -6.09
C GLN A 78 -0.58 -13.41 -6.16
N TRP A 79 -0.01 -12.60 -7.06
CA TRP A 79 1.44 -12.42 -7.13
C TRP A 79 2.02 -11.88 -5.82
#